data_AF-A0A964QQV8-F1
#
_entry.id   AF-A0A964QQV8-F1
#
_cell.length_a   1.000
_cell.length_b   1.000
_cell.length_c   1.000
_cell.angle_alpha   90.00
_cell.angle_beta   90.00
_cell.angle_gamma   90.00
#
_symmetry.space_group_name_H-M   'P 1'
#
loop_
_entity.id
_entity.type
_entity.pdbx_description
1 polymer ?
#
loop_
_entity_poly.entity_id
_entity_poly.type
_entity_poly.pdbx_seq_one_letter_code
_entity_poly.pdbx_strand_id
1 'polypeptide(L)'
;MDEKLQELAIYIQQTLPQSKSITHLQKDAKMGVVTFTWNSHKFIVKLTLEVLELRVNRLFITGASMLMQTALQKRDKDSKVFTQIDESLGQVEQLFNSQETEKGLTLLTTIKKTMEKFSPPSKRAKGTAK
;
A
#
# COMPACT_ATOMS: atom_id res chain seq x y z
N MET A 1 19.72 0.13 0.92
CA MET A 1 19.07 1.42 1.30
C MET A 1 18.37 2.04 0.10
N ASP A 2 19.01 2.10 -1.07
CA ASP A 2 18.37 2.60 -2.30
C ASP A 2 17.14 1.79 -2.72
N GLU A 3 17.15 0.45 -2.57
CA GLU A 3 16.00 -0.42 -2.84
C GLU A 3 14.76 -0.04 -2.00
N LYS A 4 14.92 0.18 -0.70
CA LYS A 4 13.82 0.61 0.19
C LYS A 4 13.25 1.98 -0.20
N LEU A 5 14.10 2.89 -0.69
CA LEU A 5 13.67 4.20 -1.18
C LEU A 5 12.99 4.11 -2.55
N GLN A 6 13.40 3.14 -3.38
CA GLN A 6 12.74 2.82 -4.64
C GLN A 6 11.33 2.26 -4.39
N GLU A 7 11.20 1.33 -3.46
CA GLU A 7 9.90 0.79 -3.02
C GLU A 7 9.01 1.91 -2.50
N LEU A 8 9.52 2.80 -1.64
CA LEU A 8 8.77 3.95 -1.13
C LEU A 8 8.32 4.88 -2.27
N ALA A 9 9.18 5.15 -3.25
CA ALA A 9 8.84 6.00 -4.39
C ALA A 9 7.71 5.40 -5.25
N ILE A 10 7.79 4.11 -5.54
CA ILE A 10 6.73 3.36 -6.24
C ILE A 10 5.44 3.38 -5.42
N TYR A 11 5.55 3.14 -4.12
CA TYR A 11 4.42 3.13 -3.20
C TYR A 11 3.68 4.48 -3.18
N ILE A 12 4.41 5.59 -3.10
CA ILE A 12 3.85 6.95 -3.17
C ILE A 12 3.08 7.13 -4.49
N GLN A 13 3.67 6.75 -5.63
CA GLN A 13 3.03 6.86 -6.93
C GLN A 13 1.74 6.05 -7.03
N GLN A 14 1.71 4.86 -6.44
CA GLN A 14 0.51 4.03 -6.50
C GLN A 14 -0.58 4.50 -5.52
N THR A 15 -0.20 5.13 -4.40
CA THR A 15 -1.12 5.51 -3.31
C THR A 15 -1.91 6.77 -3.63
N LEU A 16 -1.29 7.75 -4.28
CA LEU A 16 -1.93 9.04 -4.48
C LEU A 16 -2.89 9.05 -5.65
N PRO A 17 -4.06 9.69 -5.50
CA PRO A 17 -4.94 9.91 -6.63
C PRO A 17 -4.23 10.77 -7.65
N GLN A 18 -4.43 10.47 -8.93
CA GLN A 18 -3.79 11.17 -10.04
C GLN A 18 -2.25 11.11 -9.95
N SER A 19 -1.67 9.91 -9.84
CA SER A 19 -0.22 9.69 -9.80
C SER A 19 0.59 10.46 -10.86
N LYS A 20 -0.02 10.77 -12.01
CA LYS A 20 0.53 11.61 -13.09
C LYS A 20 0.77 13.08 -12.69
N SER A 21 0.16 13.57 -11.61
CA SER A 21 0.37 14.94 -11.08
C SER A 21 1.53 15.01 -10.07
N ILE A 22 2.14 13.88 -9.74
CA ILE A 22 3.39 13.84 -8.97
C ILE A 22 4.53 14.27 -9.89
N THR A 23 5.26 15.31 -9.49
CA THR A 23 6.41 15.83 -10.22
C THR A 23 7.63 15.86 -9.29
N HIS A 24 8.85 15.93 -9.88
CA HIS A 24 10.11 16.03 -9.12
C HIS A 24 10.29 14.95 -8.05
N LEU A 25 9.81 13.72 -8.31
CA LEU A 25 10.04 12.57 -7.42
C LEU A 25 11.52 12.23 -7.40
N GLN A 26 12.15 12.39 -6.25
CA GLN A 26 13.59 12.19 -6.05
C GLN A 26 13.82 11.37 -4.78
N LYS A 27 14.77 10.44 -4.86
CA LYS A 27 15.24 9.64 -3.72
C LYS A 27 16.50 10.30 -3.18
N ASP A 28 16.52 10.61 -1.89
CA ASP A 28 17.73 11.07 -1.21
C ASP A 28 18.23 9.94 -0.29
N ALA A 29 19.24 9.21 -0.76
CA ALA A 29 19.85 8.12 -0.01
C ALA A 29 20.64 8.60 1.22
N LYS A 30 21.13 9.85 1.22
CA LYS A 30 21.87 10.40 2.38
C LYS A 30 20.93 10.71 3.53
N MET A 31 19.75 11.24 3.20
CA MET A 31 18.73 11.60 4.19
C MET A 31 17.74 10.47 4.48
N GLY A 32 17.71 9.41 3.65
CA GLY A 32 16.77 8.30 3.81
C GLY A 32 15.31 8.70 3.51
N VAL A 33 15.10 9.61 2.55
CA VAL A 33 13.78 10.17 2.22
C VAL A 33 13.48 10.15 0.74
N VAL A 34 12.19 10.21 0.41
CA VAL A 34 11.69 10.50 -0.93
C VAL A 34 11.06 11.88 -0.91
N THR A 35 11.45 12.75 -1.83
CA THR A 35 10.86 14.08 -2.00
C THR A 35 10.09 14.16 -3.31
N PHE A 36 8.96 14.87 -3.33
CA PHE A 36 8.20 15.08 -4.56
C PHE A 36 7.31 16.32 -4.45
N THR A 37 6.75 16.76 -5.56
CA THR A 37 5.76 17.83 -5.63
C THR A 37 4.40 17.26 -6.06
N TRP A 38 3.35 17.61 -5.32
CA TRP A 38 1.97 17.24 -5.62
C TRP A 38 1.04 18.40 -5.26
N ASN A 39 0.14 18.77 -6.17
CA ASN A 39 -0.78 19.92 -6.01
C ASN A 39 -0.06 21.23 -5.58
N SER A 40 1.09 21.54 -6.18
CA SER A 40 1.93 22.71 -5.84
C SER A 40 2.58 22.69 -4.45
N HIS A 41 2.47 21.58 -3.71
CA HIS A 41 3.14 21.39 -2.43
C HIS A 41 4.34 20.45 -2.60
N LYS A 42 5.47 20.77 -1.95
CA LYS A 42 6.63 19.89 -1.92
C LYS A 42 6.61 19.07 -0.63
N PHE A 43 6.64 17.75 -0.78
CA PHE A 43 6.60 16.80 0.32
C PHE A 43 7.94 16.09 0.47
N ILE A 44 8.23 15.70 1.71
CA ILE A 44 9.29 14.80 2.10
C ILE A 44 8.66 13.65 2.85
N VAL A 45 8.96 12.42 2.44
CA VAL A 45 8.45 11.20 3.05
C VAL A 45 9.62 10.35 3.51
N LYS A 46 9.63 10.01 4.79
CA LYS A 46 10.62 9.09 5.36
C LYS A 46 10.18 7.64 5.12
N LEU A 47 11.11 6.70 5.27
CA LEU A 47 10.81 5.26 5.26
C LEU A 47 9.78 4.85 6.34
N THR A 48 9.65 5.62 7.42
CA THR A 48 8.63 5.44 8.46
C THR A 48 7.22 5.91 8.05
N LEU A 49 7.05 6.38 6.80
CA LEU A 49 5.84 7.04 6.29
C LEU A 49 5.49 8.36 7.00
N GLU A 50 6.41 8.93 7.78
CA GLU A 50 6.28 10.30 8.27
C GLU A 50 6.36 11.26 7.08
N VAL A 51 5.38 12.16 6.99
CA VAL A 51 5.28 13.12 5.88
C VAL A 51 5.42 14.54 6.40
N LEU A 52 6.32 15.30 5.77
CA LEU A 52 6.56 16.71 6.05
C LEU A 52 6.38 17.52 4.76
N GLU A 53 5.87 18.73 4.89
CA GLU A 53 5.80 19.68 3.78
C GLU A 53 7.01 20.64 3.83
N LEU A 54 7.71 20.78 2.71
CA LEU A 54 8.82 21.71 2.55
C LEU A 54 8.30 23.05 2.01
N ARG A 55 8.36 24.10 2.83
CA ARG A 55 8.04 25.49 2.42
C ARG A 55 9.22 26.39 2.76
N VAL A 56 9.67 27.21 1.80
CA VAL A 56 10.74 28.21 2.04
C VAL A 56 11.94 27.60 2.80
N ASN A 57 12.39 26.42 2.37
CA ASN A 57 13.48 25.64 2.96
C ASN A 57 13.28 25.21 4.43
N ARG A 58 12.05 25.21 4.95
CA ARG A 58 11.70 24.70 6.28
C ARG A 58 10.69 23.57 6.18
N LEU A 59 10.76 22.62 7.12
CA LEU A 59 9.85 21.49 7.21
C LEU A 59 8.70 21.83 8.14
N PHE A 60 7.49 21.53 7.68
CA PHE A 60 6.26 21.77 8.43
C PHE A 60 5.42 20.49 8.48
N ILE A 61 4.76 20.28 9.62
CA ILE A 61 3.62 19.38 9.72
C ILE A 61 2.38 20.25 9.42
N THR A 62 1.79 20.05 8.25
CA THR A 62 0.62 20.80 7.80
C THR A 62 -0.57 19.86 7.67
N GLY A 63 -1.79 20.41 7.51
CA GLY A 63 -2.96 19.58 7.21
C GLY A 63 -2.75 18.72 5.96
N ALA A 64 -2.06 19.24 4.94
CA ALA A 64 -1.73 18.50 3.72
C ALA A 64 -0.76 17.34 4.00
N SER A 65 0.25 17.54 4.84
CA SER A 65 1.17 16.47 5.22
C SER A 65 0.50 15.39 6.07
N MET A 66 -0.42 15.77 6.97
CA MET A 66 -1.23 14.80 7.74
C MET A 66 -2.18 13.98 6.85
N LEU A 67 -2.84 14.60 5.88
CA LEU A 67 -3.71 13.91 4.92
C LEU A 67 -2.91 12.93 4.06
N MET A 68 -1.75 13.36 3.58
CA MET A 68 -0.81 12.53 2.83
C MET A 68 -0.34 11.34 3.67
N GLN A 69 0.08 11.58 4.91
CA GLN A 69 0.49 10.53 5.83
C GLN A 69 -0.64 9.53 6.08
N THR A 70 -1.88 10.02 6.26
CA THR A 70 -3.06 9.15 6.44
C THR A 70 -3.33 8.31 5.19
N ALA A 71 -3.20 8.89 4.00
CA ALA A 71 -3.39 8.15 2.73
C ALA A 71 -2.34 7.04 2.57
N LEU A 72 -1.06 7.35 2.85
CA LEU A 72 0.02 6.38 2.85
C LEU A 72 -0.19 5.29 3.90
N GLN A 73 -0.53 5.65 5.14
CA GLN A 73 -0.78 4.66 6.19
C GLN A 73 -2.04 3.81 5.98
N LYS A 74 -3.07 4.35 5.32
CA LYS A 74 -4.28 3.58 4.99
C LYS A 74 -3.97 2.46 4.02
N ARG A 75 -3.18 2.74 2.98
CA ARG A 75 -2.70 1.70 2.06
C ARG A 75 -1.74 0.74 2.77
N ASP A 76 -1.00 1.15 3.79
CA ASP A 76 -0.14 0.25 4.57
C ASP A 76 -0.97 -0.77 5.38
N LYS A 77 -2.15 -0.38 5.87
CA LYS A 77 -3.09 -1.35 6.47
C LYS A 77 -3.58 -2.36 5.44
N ASP A 78 -3.95 -1.91 4.25
CA ASP A 78 -4.37 -2.81 3.17
C ASP A 78 -3.18 -3.68 2.69
N SER A 79 -1.97 -3.12 2.63
CA SER A 79 -0.73 -3.82 2.29
C SER A 79 -0.33 -4.86 3.33
N LYS A 80 -0.47 -4.57 4.63
CA LYS A 80 -0.28 -5.55 5.70
C LYS A 80 -1.27 -6.70 5.59
N VAL A 81 -2.51 -6.41 5.18
CA VAL A 81 -3.49 -7.47 4.89
C VAL A 81 -3.04 -8.31 3.69
N PHE A 82 -2.51 -7.71 2.63
CA PHE A 82 -1.94 -8.46 1.50
C PHE A 82 -0.69 -9.28 1.88
N THR A 83 0.21 -8.75 2.70
CA THR A 83 1.35 -9.50 3.25
C THR A 83 0.88 -10.67 4.11
N GLN A 84 -0.13 -10.47 4.97
CA GLN A 84 -0.74 -11.55 5.76
C GLN A 84 -1.43 -12.60 4.89
N ILE A 85 -2.06 -12.18 3.78
CA ILE A 85 -2.63 -13.10 2.79
C ILE A 85 -1.52 -13.93 2.14
N ASP A 86 -0.41 -13.31 1.73
CA ASP A 86 0.73 -13.97 1.10
C ASP A 86 1.39 -14.99 2.06
N GLU A 87 1.64 -14.59 3.31
CA GLU A 87 2.12 -15.49 4.38
C GLU A 87 1.15 -16.66 4.63
N SER A 88 -0.16 -16.39 4.64
CA SER A 88 -1.18 -17.43 4.82
C SER A 88 -1.24 -18.37 3.62
N LEU A 89 -1.00 -17.89 2.39
CA LEU A 89 -0.90 -18.74 1.20
C LEU A 89 0.34 -19.65 1.27
N GLY A 90 1.48 -19.13 1.73
CA GLY A 90 2.66 -19.95 1.99
C GLY A 90 2.42 -21.05 3.04
N GLN A 91 1.65 -20.75 4.10
CA GLN A 91 1.24 -21.76 5.08
C GLN A 91 0.29 -22.81 4.48
N VAL A 92 -0.64 -22.40 3.61
CA VAL A 92 -1.52 -23.33 2.89
C VAL A 92 -0.69 -24.32 2.06
N GLU A 93 0.30 -23.85 1.30
CA GLU A 93 1.18 -24.70 0.51
C GLU A 93 1.92 -25.73 1.37
N GLN A 94 2.42 -25.32 2.54
CA GLN A 94 3.05 -26.22 3.51
C GLN A 94 2.08 -27.27 4.07
N LEU A 95 0.83 -26.88 4.35
CA LEU A 95 -0.20 -27.80 4.86
C LEU A 95 -0.60 -28.84 3.79
N PHE A 96 -0.70 -28.44 2.53
CA PHE A 96 -0.92 -29.40 1.43
C PHE A 96 0.25 -30.36 1.25
N ASN A 97 1.49 -29.85 1.33
CA ASN A 97 2.70 -30.69 1.28
C ASN A 97 2.80 -31.66 2.47
N SER A 98 2.20 -31.31 3.61
CA SER A 98 2.16 -32.12 4.84
C SER A 98 0.94 -33.04 4.94
N GLN A 99 0.15 -33.17 3.87
CA GLN A 99 -1.11 -33.95 3.82
C GLN A 99 -2.20 -33.47 4.80
N GLU A 100 -2.08 -32.27 5.35
CA GLU A 100 -3.08 -31.62 6.21
C GLU A 100 -4.11 -30.82 5.38
N THR A 101 -4.62 -31.45 4.33
CA THR A 101 -5.48 -30.85 3.30
C THR A 101 -6.70 -30.10 3.86
N GLU A 102 -7.35 -30.64 4.89
CA GLU A 102 -8.55 -30.03 5.49
C GLU A 102 -8.24 -28.68 6.17
N LYS A 103 -7.08 -28.57 6.84
CA LYS A 103 -6.60 -27.31 7.44
C LYS A 103 -6.22 -26.31 6.36
N GLY A 104 -5.57 -26.76 5.28
CA GLY A 104 -5.24 -25.92 4.13
C GLY A 104 -6.50 -25.32 3.47
N LEU A 105 -7.55 -26.13 3.25
CA LEU A 105 -8.82 -25.66 2.68
C LEU A 105 -9.56 -24.66 3.58
N THR A 106 -9.48 -24.83 4.90
CA THR A 106 -10.07 -23.90 5.88
C THR A 106 -9.36 -22.55 5.86
N LEU A 107 -8.03 -22.57 5.77
CA LEU A 107 -7.22 -21.36 5.68
C LEU A 107 -7.47 -20.62 4.35
N LEU A 108 -7.56 -21.34 3.22
CA LEU A 108 -7.95 -20.76 1.93
C LEU A 108 -9.33 -20.08 1.96
N THR A 109 -10.30 -20.69 2.65
CA THR A 109 -11.65 -20.11 2.79
C THR A 109 -11.61 -18.79 3.57
N THR A 110 -10.74 -18.72 4.58
CA THR A 110 -10.53 -17.51 5.38
C THR A 110 -9.86 -16.41 4.54
N ILE A 111 -8.83 -16.76 3.76
CA ILE A 111 -8.17 -15.84 2.82
C ILE A 111 -9.19 -15.27 1.83
N LYS A 112 -10.02 -16.12 1.22
CA LYS A 112 -11.06 -15.70 0.28
C LYS A 112 -12.04 -14.69 0.88
N LYS A 113 -12.57 -14.95 2.09
CA LYS A 113 -13.48 -14.02 2.78
C LYS A 113 -12.82 -12.68 3.10
N THR A 114 -11.53 -12.69 3.41
CA THR A 114 -10.76 -11.46 3.62
C THR A 114 -10.63 -10.68 2.32
N MET A 115 -10.27 -11.32 1.20
CA MET A 115 -10.16 -10.69 -0.12
C MET A 115 -11.48 -10.12 -0.65
N GLU A 116 -12.62 -10.78 -0.36
CA GLU A 116 -13.95 -10.31 -0.74
C GLU A 116 -14.30 -8.95 -0.12
N LYS A 117 -13.74 -8.60 1.05
CA LYS A 117 -13.92 -7.28 1.69
C LYS A 117 -13.18 -6.14 0.97
N PHE A 118 -12.19 -6.48 0.12
CA PHE A 118 -11.37 -5.53 -0.62
C PHE A 118 -11.71 -5.46 -2.11
N SER A 119 -12.54 -6.37 -2.61
CA SER A 119 -13.04 -6.33 -3.98
C SER A 119 -14.30 -5.44 -4.04
N PRO A 120 -14.45 -4.54 -5.04
CA PRO A 120 -15.74 -3.88 -5.27
C PRO A 120 -16.81 -4.96 -5.50
N PRO A 121 -18.08 -4.73 -5.08
CA PRO A 121 -19.12 -5.73 -5.26
C PRO A 121 -19.22 -6.10 -6.73
N SER A 122 -18.82 -7.34 -7.04
CA SER A 122 -19.01 -7.92 -8.35
C SER A 122 -20.50 -7.82 -8.64
N LYS A 123 -20.87 -7.05 -9.66
CA LYS A 123 -22.22 -7.10 -10.24
C LYS A 123 -22.40 -8.54 -10.72
N ARG A 124 -22.98 -9.38 -9.86
CA ARG A 124 -23.45 -10.70 -10.25
C ARG A 124 -24.42 -10.45 -11.41
N ALA A 125 -23.97 -10.77 -12.62
CA ALA A 125 -24.83 -10.79 -13.79
C ALA A 125 -26.02 -11.68 -13.42
N LYS A 126 -27.20 -11.07 -13.30
CA LYS A 126 -28.45 -11.82 -13.22
C LYS A 126 -28.60 -12.50 -14.58
N GLY A 127 -28.09 -13.72 -14.68
CA GLY A 127 -28.47 -14.64 -15.73
C GLY A 127 -29.95 -14.94 -15.54
N THR A 128 -30.79 -14.26 -16.33
CA THR A 128 -32.17 -14.65 -16.56
C THR A 128 -32.13 -15.95 -17.36
N ALA A 129 -32.32 -17.08 -16.69
CA ALA A 129 -32.79 -18.29 -17.33
C ALA A 129 -34.29 -18.38 -17.05
N LYS A 130 -35.08 -18.31 -18.13
CA LYS A 130 -36.51 -18.59 -18.17
C LYS A 130 -36.69 -19.88 -18.97
#